data_AF-A0A3A8GHD2-F1
#
_entry.id   AF-A0A3A8GHD2-F1
#
_cell.length_a   1.000
_cell.length_b   1.000
_cell.length_c   1.000
_cell.angle_alpha   90.00
_cell.angle_beta   90.00
_cell.angle_gamma   90.00
#
_symmetry.space_group_name_H-M   'P 1'
#
loop_
_entity.id
_entity.type
_entity.pdbx_description
1 polymer ?
#
loop_
_entity_poly.entity_id
_entity_poly.type
_entity_poly.pdbx_seq_one_letter_code
_entity_poly.pdbx_strand_id
1 'polypeptide(L)'
;MLLFLLPFLAAADGGVSDDDTATPPPEQVCADVGLSTMLAETILDQRGVQTLELKGPETGSSGAEFQSISFRSARRVAVRLEFSGRSSLSGKAAKASLSGPNHQTLRVVEVLDVASESGTETAQIIVEAEAQAHEARGVYTLELQDAEGTRLLVLPGVRFPSI
;
A
#
# COMPACT_ATOMS: atom_id res chain seq x y z
N MET A 1 13.24 -43.23 59.43
CA MET A 1 14.06 -44.46 59.53
C MET A 1 13.67 -45.38 58.39
N LEU A 2 14.66 -45.87 57.62
CA LEU A 2 14.64 -46.92 56.58
C LEU A 2 13.77 -46.67 55.32
N LEU A 3 14.30 -46.34 54.14
CA LEU A 3 15.17 -47.10 53.19
C LEU A 3 14.65 -48.51 52.84
N PHE A 4 14.10 -48.64 51.62
CA PHE A 4 14.03 -49.86 50.81
C PHE A 4 14.30 -49.44 49.35
N LEU A 5 15.50 -49.69 48.82
CA LEU A 5 15.95 -50.89 48.08
C LEU A 5 15.35 -50.98 46.67
N LEU A 6 16.16 -50.56 45.68
CA LEU A 6 16.05 -50.93 44.27
C LEU A 6 16.57 -52.37 44.06
N PRO A 7 16.07 -53.07 43.02
CA PRO A 7 17.00 -53.85 42.21
C PRO A 7 16.80 -53.68 40.70
N PHE A 8 17.94 -53.48 40.04
CA PHE A 8 18.46 -54.16 38.84
C PHE A 8 17.62 -54.27 37.54
N LEU A 9 18.21 -53.65 36.51
CA LEU A 9 18.34 -54.04 35.09
C LEU A 9 17.58 -55.28 34.60
N ALA A 10 16.79 -55.10 33.53
CA ALA A 10 16.66 -56.10 32.47
C ALA A 10 16.25 -55.46 31.12
N ALA A 11 16.90 -55.97 30.07
CA ALA A 11 16.55 -55.97 28.65
C ALA A 11 16.57 -54.65 27.87
N ALA A 12 17.71 -54.45 27.21
CA ALA A 12 17.74 -53.88 25.87
C ALA A 12 16.91 -54.77 24.93
N ASP A 13 15.96 -54.16 24.23
CA ASP A 13 15.53 -54.67 22.92
C ASP A 13 15.26 -53.49 22.00
N GLY A 14 15.64 -53.70 20.74
CA GLY A 14 15.83 -52.67 19.74
C GLY A 14 14.51 -52.12 19.21
N GLY A 15 14.51 -50.80 19.02
CA GLY A 15 13.55 -50.11 18.18
C GLY A 15 14.26 -48.89 17.62
N VAL A 16 14.76 -49.02 16.39
CA VAL A 16 15.13 -47.87 15.58
C VAL A 16 13.82 -47.09 15.36
N SER A 17 13.67 -45.99 16.08
CA SER A 17 12.70 -44.97 15.70
C SER A 17 13.42 -44.04 14.72
N ASP A 18 13.26 -44.34 13.43
CA ASP A 18 13.41 -43.32 12.39
C ASP A 18 12.23 -42.35 12.54
N ASP A 19 12.29 -41.50 13.56
CA ASP A 19 11.40 -40.36 13.71
C ASP A 19 12.04 -39.18 12.96
N ASP A 20 12.11 -39.31 11.63
CA ASP A 20 12.38 -38.19 10.74
C ASP A 20 11.05 -37.52 10.37
N THR A 21 10.36 -37.02 11.39
CA THR A 21 9.31 -36.03 11.20
C THR A 21 9.96 -34.64 11.08
N ALA A 22 10.69 -34.45 9.98
CA ALA A 22 11.12 -33.13 9.54
C ALA A 22 9.87 -32.26 9.32
N THR A 23 9.54 -31.46 10.32
CA THR A 23 8.52 -30.42 10.22
C THR A 23 8.91 -29.53 9.04
N PRO A 24 8.07 -29.38 7.99
CA PRO A 24 8.41 -28.49 6.90
C PRO A 24 8.65 -27.09 7.48
N PRO A 25 9.72 -26.39 7.07
CA PRO A 25 9.95 -25.03 7.52
C PRO A 25 8.70 -24.21 7.24
N PRO A 26 8.31 -23.29 8.13
CA PRO A 26 7.08 -22.51 7.96
C PRO A 26 7.12 -21.88 6.57
N GLU A 27 6.05 -22.09 5.78
CA GLU A 27 5.91 -21.49 4.47
C GLU A 27 6.19 -19.99 4.63
N GLN A 28 7.29 -19.54 4.04
CA GLN A 28 7.60 -18.12 3.97
C GLN A 28 6.55 -17.49 3.06
N VAL A 29 5.44 -17.08 3.66
CA VAL A 29 4.48 -16.20 3.01
C VAL A 29 5.25 -14.91 2.75
N CYS A 30 5.66 -14.70 1.50
CA CYS A 30 6.12 -13.38 1.09
C CYS A 30 5.00 -12.40 1.42
N ALA A 31 5.29 -11.45 2.32
CA ALA A 31 4.36 -10.38 2.59
C ALA A 31 4.12 -9.63 1.28
N ASP A 32 2.84 -9.46 0.91
CA ASP A 32 2.44 -8.62 -0.22
C ASP A 32 2.75 -7.17 0.15
N VAL A 33 3.92 -6.67 -0.27
CA VAL A 33 4.31 -5.27 -0.05
C VAL A 33 3.47 -4.41 -1.00
N GLY A 34 2.63 -3.54 -0.44
CA GLY A 34 1.73 -2.67 -1.19
C GLY A 34 2.46 -1.64 -2.05
N LEU A 35 1.80 -1.15 -3.10
CA LEU A 35 2.35 -0.12 -3.99
C LEU A 35 2.66 1.16 -3.21
N SER A 36 1.81 1.55 -2.27
CA SER A 36 1.99 2.70 -1.37
C SER A 36 3.34 2.67 -0.66
N THR A 37 3.68 1.54 -0.04
CA THR A 37 4.91 1.34 0.73
C THR A 37 6.11 1.36 -0.20
N MET A 38 6.04 0.66 -1.33
CA MET A 38 7.14 0.65 -2.31
C MET A 38 7.42 2.04 -2.88
N LEU A 39 6.38 2.85 -3.09
CA LEU A 39 6.49 4.23 -3.57
C LEU A 39 7.02 5.17 -2.49
N ALA A 40 6.58 5.02 -1.23
CA ALA A 40 7.02 5.85 -0.11
C ALA A 40 8.50 5.61 0.23
N GLU A 41 8.93 4.36 0.24
CA GLU A 41 10.32 3.95 0.51
C GLU A 41 11.23 4.17 -0.71
N THR A 42 10.70 4.67 -1.83
CA THR A 42 11.43 4.86 -3.10
C THR A 42 12.08 3.56 -3.63
N ILE A 43 11.59 2.40 -3.18
CA ILE A 43 11.95 1.08 -3.71
C ILE A 43 11.46 0.94 -5.15
N LEU A 44 10.32 1.58 -5.43
CA LEU A 44 9.71 1.69 -6.75
C LEU A 44 9.52 3.16 -7.10
N ASP A 45 9.94 3.53 -8.30
CA ASP A 45 9.73 4.87 -8.84
C ASP A 45 9.19 4.81 -10.28
N GLN A 46 9.01 5.97 -10.90
CA GLN A 46 8.53 6.08 -12.28
C GLN A 46 9.46 5.46 -13.34
N ARG A 47 10.71 5.11 -12.99
CA ARG A 47 11.63 4.39 -13.88
C ARG A 47 11.41 2.88 -13.80
N GLY A 48 10.90 2.39 -12.67
CA GLY A 48 10.68 0.97 -12.40
C GLY A 48 9.30 0.44 -12.80
N VAL A 49 8.33 1.32 -13.07
CA VAL A 49 6.98 0.90 -13.53
C VAL A 49 6.41 1.80 -14.60
N GLN A 50 5.41 1.29 -15.30
CA GLN A 50 4.61 2.12 -16.19
C GLN A 50 3.80 3.13 -15.36
N THR A 51 3.93 4.41 -15.70
CA THR A 51 3.20 5.50 -15.07
C THR A 51 2.37 6.26 -16.09
N LEU A 52 1.37 6.98 -15.59
CA LEU A 52 0.66 8.00 -16.34
C LEU A 52 0.64 9.29 -15.54
N GLU A 53 1.20 10.35 -16.12
CA GLU A 53 1.28 11.66 -15.49
C GLU A 53 0.12 12.54 -15.95
N LEU A 54 -0.50 13.20 -14.99
CA LEU A 54 -1.56 14.18 -15.20
C LEU A 54 -1.21 15.42 -14.38
N LYS A 55 -1.13 16.57 -15.06
CA LYS A 55 -1.05 17.86 -14.37
C LYS A 55 -2.41 18.20 -13.80
N GLY A 56 -2.44 18.50 -12.50
CA GLY A 56 -3.65 18.94 -11.82
C GLY A 56 -4.09 20.33 -12.32
N PRO A 57 -5.39 20.66 -12.24
CA PRO A 57 -5.84 22.02 -12.49
C PRO A 57 -5.32 22.98 -11.41
N GLU A 58 -5.11 24.25 -11.76
CA GLU A 58 -4.93 25.31 -10.76
C GLU A 58 -6.22 25.45 -9.96
N THR A 59 -6.26 24.85 -8.76
CA THR A 59 -7.47 24.85 -7.94
C THR A 59 -7.66 26.23 -7.30
N GLY A 60 -8.64 26.97 -7.83
CA GLY A 60 -9.09 28.24 -7.28
C GLY A 60 -9.65 28.06 -5.87
N SER A 61 -8.78 28.21 -4.87
CA SER A 61 -9.00 28.64 -3.47
C SER A 61 -7.87 28.16 -2.53
N SER A 62 -6.93 27.32 -2.98
CA SER A 62 -5.84 26.79 -2.13
C SER A 62 -4.46 26.72 -2.79
N GLY A 63 -4.21 27.54 -3.84
CA GLY A 63 -2.89 28.09 -4.20
C GLY A 63 -1.68 27.17 -4.44
N ALA A 64 -1.77 25.85 -4.34
CA ALA A 64 -0.64 24.94 -4.54
C ALA A 64 -0.80 24.20 -5.88
N GLU A 65 0.18 24.40 -6.77
CA GLU A 65 0.38 23.55 -7.94
C GLU A 65 0.74 22.14 -7.45
N PHE A 66 0.04 21.13 -7.98
CA PHE A 66 0.34 19.74 -7.67
C PHE A 66 0.40 18.89 -8.94
N GLN A 67 1.26 17.89 -8.90
CA GLN A 67 1.38 16.89 -9.95
C GLN A 67 0.75 15.58 -9.47
N SER A 68 0.14 14.84 -10.40
CA SER A 68 -0.43 13.53 -10.11
C SER A 68 0.16 12.47 -11.03
N ILE A 69 0.58 11.36 -10.43
CA ILE A 69 1.19 10.24 -11.14
C ILE A 69 0.42 8.98 -10.76
N SER A 70 -0.08 8.27 -11.77
CA SER A 70 -0.84 7.04 -11.58
C SER A 70 0.02 5.82 -11.89
N PHE A 71 -0.11 4.79 -11.06
CA PHE A 71 0.65 3.55 -11.07
C PHE A 71 -0.30 2.37 -11.12
N ARG A 72 0.14 1.26 -11.70
CA ARG A 72 -0.65 0.03 -11.77
C ARG A 72 0.20 -1.22 -11.58
N SER A 73 -0.31 -2.17 -10.82
CA SER A 73 0.16 -3.55 -10.73
C SER A 73 -0.93 -4.53 -11.15
N ALA A 74 -0.68 -5.83 -10.98
CA ALA A 74 -1.65 -6.88 -11.35
C ALA A 74 -3.00 -6.76 -10.62
N ARG A 75 -2.99 -6.32 -9.36
CA ARG A 75 -4.19 -6.29 -8.48
C ARG A 75 -4.42 -4.97 -7.76
N ARG A 76 -3.55 -3.99 -7.98
CA ARG A 76 -3.58 -2.68 -7.31
C ARG A 76 -3.39 -1.57 -8.31
N VAL A 77 -3.92 -0.42 -7.97
CA VAL A 77 -3.60 0.86 -8.58
C VAL A 77 -3.22 1.84 -7.49
N ALA A 78 -2.36 2.80 -7.82
CA ALA A 78 -2.02 3.87 -6.91
C ALA A 78 -2.00 5.22 -7.62
N VAL A 79 -2.32 6.28 -6.89
CA VAL A 79 -2.17 7.68 -7.32
C VAL A 79 -1.26 8.38 -6.31
N ARG A 80 -0.13 8.89 -6.78
CA ARG A 80 0.75 9.78 -6.01
C ARG A 80 0.42 11.22 -6.38
N LEU A 81 0.20 12.03 -5.37
CA LEU A 81 0.03 13.47 -5.49
C LEU A 81 1.24 14.15 -4.86
N GLU A 82 1.90 15.01 -5.63
CA GLU A 82 3.06 15.78 -5.19
C GLU A 82 2.67 17.26 -5.17
N PHE A 83 2.73 17.87 -3.99
CA PHE A 83 2.35 19.26 -3.78
C PHE A 83 3.60 20.13 -3.67
N SER A 84 3.66 21.22 -4.43
CA SER A 84 4.67 22.25 -4.18
C SER A 84 4.23 23.10 -2.98
N GLY A 85 4.95 23.03 -1.87
CA GLY A 85 4.61 23.79 -0.66
C GLY A 85 3.68 23.05 0.31
N ARG A 86 3.24 23.76 1.36
CA ARG A 86 2.29 23.23 2.34
C ARG A 86 0.88 23.16 1.76
N SER A 87 0.50 22.01 1.23
CA SER A 87 -0.89 21.72 0.89
C SER A 87 -1.77 21.77 2.14
N SER A 88 -2.98 22.31 2.01
CA SER A 88 -3.99 22.31 3.07
C SER A 88 -4.41 20.90 3.53
N LEU A 89 -4.12 19.88 2.72
CA LEU A 89 -4.40 18.47 2.97
C LEU A 89 -3.16 17.67 3.44
N SER A 90 -1.95 18.21 3.28
CA SER A 90 -0.74 17.54 3.75
C SER A 90 -0.70 17.47 5.28
N GLY A 91 -0.31 16.31 5.79
CA GLY A 91 -0.36 15.91 7.19
C GLY A 91 -1.78 15.64 7.71
N LYS A 92 -2.80 15.59 6.84
CA LYS A 92 -4.21 15.53 7.24
C LYS A 92 -5.11 14.65 6.38
N ALA A 93 -4.70 14.30 5.16
CA ALA A 93 -5.50 13.46 4.28
C ALA A 93 -5.68 12.08 4.90
N ALA A 94 -6.93 11.74 5.20
CA ALA A 94 -7.27 10.54 5.97
C ALA A 94 -8.27 9.64 5.23
N LYS A 95 -9.01 10.20 4.27
CA LYS A 95 -10.05 9.48 3.53
C LYS A 95 -9.89 9.77 2.05
N ALA A 96 -10.03 8.72 1.25
CA ALA A 96 -10.01 8.81 -0.20
C ALA A 96 -11.15 7.99 -0.81
N SER A 97 -11.65 8.44 -1.96
CA SER A 97 -12.52 7.66 -2.82
C SER A 97 -12.03 7.73 -4.28
N LEU A 98 -12.13 6.61 -4.99
CA LEU A 98 -11.82 6.52 -6.41
C LEU A 98 -13.07 6.05 -7.14
N SER A 99 -13.86 7.00 -7.64
CA SER A 99 -15.09 6.74 -8.38
C SER A 99 -14.82 6.75 -9.88
N GLY A 100 -15.42 5.81 -10.60
CA GLY A 100 -15.15 5.57 -12.01
C GLY A 100 -16.41 5.38 -12.84
N PRO A 101 -16.27 4.87 -14.08
CA PRO A 101 -17.39 4.65 -14.98
C PRO A 101 -18.43 3.68 -14.37
N ASN A 102 -19.67 3.79 -14.84
CA ASN A 102 -20.77 2.90 -14.44
C ASN A 102 -21.02 2.85 -12.92
N HIS A 103 -20.74 3.95 -12.21
CA HIS A 103 -20.86 4.04 -10.75
C HIS A 103 -19.96 3.05 -9.99
N GLN A 104 -18.88 2.57 -10.62
CA GLN A 104 -17.88 1.76 -9.93
C GLN A 104 -17.11 2.63 -8.94
N THR A 105 -16.85 2.10 -7.75
CA THR A 105 -15.91 2.68 -6.80
C THR A 105 -14.84 1.64 -6.49
N LEU A 106 -13.57 2.00 -6.69
CA LEU A 106 -12.46 1.12 -6.33
C LEU A 106 -12.30 1.11 -4.82
N ARG A 107 -12.02 -0.07 -4.25
CA ARG A 107 -11.79 -0.21 -2.81
C ARG A 107 -10.41 0.37 -2.47
N VAL A 108 -10.40 1.57 -1.92
CA VAL A 108 -9.19 2.17 -1.33
C VAL A 108 -8.77 1.33 -0.14
N VAL A 109 -7.50 0.92 -0.13
CA VAL A 109 -6.90 0.14 0.95
C VAL A 109 -5.94 0.96 1.78
N GLU A 110 -5.39 2.04 1.22
CA GLU A 110 -4.45 2.89 1.93
C GLU A 110 -4.47 4.33 1.42
N VAL A 111 -4.30 5.26 2.38
CA VAL A 111 -3.99 6.67 2.14
C VAL A 111 -2.79 6.98 3.00
N LEU A 112 -1.64 7.22 2.38
CA LEU A 112 -0.37 7.43 3.05
C LEU A 112 0.10 8.87 2.81
N ASP A 113 0.34 9.60 3.89
CA ASP A 113 0.95 10.93 3.86
C ASP A 113 2.45 10.78 4.10
N VAL A 114 3.24 11.07 3.08
CA VAL A 114 4.70 10.97 3.14
C VAL A 114 5.23 12.39 3.37
N ALA A 115 5.67 12.62 4.60
CA ALA A 115 6.31 13.86 4.99
C ALA A 115 7.68 13.98 4.32
N SER A 116 8.03 15.17 3.83
CA SER A 116 9.34 15.39 3.24
C SER A 116 10.44 15.32 4.31
N GLU A 117 11.41 14.44 4.13
CA GLU A 117 12.61 14.43 4.96
C GLU A 117 13.49 15.62 4.60
N SER A 118 13.57 16.59 5.52
CA SER A 118 14.52 17.71 5.52
C SER A 118 14.43 18.71 4.33
N GLY A 119 13.76 19.83 4.57
CA GLY A 119 14.02 21.09 3.86
C GLY A 119 13.47 21.22 2.44
N THR A 120 12.96 20.16 1.83
CA THR A 120 12.17 20.23 0.60
C THR A 120 10.71 20.49 0.95
N GLU A 121 10.13 21.56 0.41
CA GLU A 121 8.74 21.96 0.64
C GLU A 121 7.70 21.03 -0.01
N THR A 122 8.12 19.88 -0.55
CA THR A 122 7.25 18.99 -1.33
C THR A 122 6.58 17.97 -0.42
N ALA A 123 5.26 18.11 -0.25
CA ALA A 123 4.46 17.10 0.44
C ALA A 123 3.96 16.05 -0.55
N GLN A 124 3.84 14.79 -0.10
CA GLN A 124 3.30 13.72 -0.94
C GLN A 124 2.14 12.99 -0.27
N ILE A 125 1.10 12.70 -1.03
CA ILE A 125 0.01 11.82 -0.62
C ILE A 125 -0.09 10.68 -1.63
N ILE A 126 -0.10 9.45 -1.14
CA ILE A 126 -0.26 8.24 -1.96
C ILE A 126 -1.58 7.57 -1.60
N VAL A 127 -2.41 7.32 -2.60
CA VAL A 127 -3.67 6.58 -2.46
C VAL A 127 -3.54 5.26 -3.19
N GLU A 128 -3.73 4.15 -2.49
CA GLU A 128 -3.74 2.81 -3.09
C GLU A 128 -5.13 2.18 -3.02
N ALA A 129 -5.54 1.54 -4.11
CA ALA A 129 -6.80 0.82 -4.21
C ALA A 129 -6.65 -0.54 -4.88
N GLU A 130 -7.57 -1.45 -4.56
CA GLU A 130 -7.74 -2.72 -5.26
C GLU A 130 -8.35 -2.49 -6.64
N ALA A 131 -7.75 -3.12 -7.64
CA ALA A 131 -8.29 -3.12 -8.99
C ALA A 131 -7.72 -4.31 -9.79
N GLN A 132 -8.61 -5.09 -10.39
CA GLN A 132 -8.27 -6.03 -11.46
C GLN A 132 -8.05 -5.29 -12.78
N ALA A 133 -7.51 -6.00 -13.77
CA ALA A 133 -7.16 -5.41 -15.06
C ALA A 133 -8.31 -4.76 -15.81
N HIS A 134 -9.53 -5.27 -15.67
CA HIS A 134 -10.71 -4.68 -16.29
C HIS A 134 -11.26 -3.51 -15.47
N GLU A 135 -11.06 -3.52 -14.16
CA GLU A 135 -11.49 -2.48 -13.23
C GLU A 135 -10.57 -1.26 -13.23
N ALA A 136 -9.33 -1.37 -13.70
CA ALA A 136 -8.43 -0.23 -13.83
C ALA A 136 -8.68 0.58 -15.13
N ARG A 137 -9.63 0.16 -15.97
CA ARG A 137 -9.90 0.78 -17.28
C ARG A 137 -10.93 1.90 -17.13
N GLY A 138 -10.62 3.03 -17.74
CA GLY A 138 -11.55 4.17 -17.82
C GLY A 138 -10.98 5.42 -17.18
N VAL A 139 -11.87 6.34 -16.85
CA VAL A 139 -11.52 7.63 -16.24
C VAL A 139 -12.17 7.71 -14.87
N TYR A 140 -11.35 8.00 -13.87
CA TYR A 140 -11.72 8.07 -12.47
C TYR A 140 -11.66 9.51 -11.96
N THR A 141 -12.40 9.74 -10.89
CA THR A 141 -12.29 10.92 -10.04
C THR A 141 -11.76 10.46 -8.69
N LEU A 142 -10.62 11.02 -8.30
CA LEU A 142 -10.09 10.89 -6.95
C LEU A 142 -10.64 12.02 -6.08
N GLU A 143 -11.24 11.66 -4.96
CA GLU A 143 -11.62 12.62 -3.93
C GLU A 143 -10.80 12.36 -2.67
N LEU A 144 -10.21 13.41 -2.10
CA LEU A 144 -9.44 13.36 -0.86
C LEU A 144 -10.05 14.27 0.18
N GLN A 145 -10.20 13.74 1.40
CA GLN A 145 -10.71 14.48 2.54
C GLN A 145 -9.76 14.39 3.73
N ASP A 146 -9.72 15.46 4.52
CA ASP A 146 -9.16 15.39 5.87
C ASP A 146 -10.02 14.49 6.79
N ALA A 147 -9.49 14.15 7.97
CA ALA A 147 -10.17 13.28 8.92
C ALA A 147 -11.56 13.83 9.31
N GLU A 148 -11.66 15.15 9.41
CA GLU A 148 -12.85 15.91 9.77
C GLU A 148 -13.88 16.03 8.62
N GLY A 149 -13.50 15.73 7.37
CA GLY A 149 -14.34 15.87 6.19
C GLY A 149 -14.57 17.31 5.73
N THR A 150 -13.75 18.25 6.20
CA THR A 150 -13.94 19.69 5.98
C THR A 150 -13.20 20.23 4.77
N ARG A 151 -12.07 19.60 4.41
CA ARG A 151 -11.27 19.97 3.24
C ARG A 151 -11.37 18.87 2.21
N LEU A 152 -11.73 19.25 0.98
CA LEU A 152 -11.93 18.33 -0.13
C LEU A 152 -11.05 18.74 -1.30
N LEU A 153 -10.20 17.83 -1.77
CA LEU A 153 -9.59 17.91 -3.11
C LEU A 153 -10.34 16.93 -4.01
N VAL A 154 -10.75 17.42 -5.18
CA VAL A 154 -11.36 16.59 -6.23
C VAL A 154 -10.44 16.66 -7.45
N LEU A 155 -9.91 15.50 -7.84
CA LEU A 155 -9.07 15.32 -9.02
C LEU A 155 -9.82 14.46 -10.04
N PRO A 156 -10.55 15.08 -10.99
CA PRO A 156 -11.14 14.34 -12.10
C PRO A 156 -10.06 13.95 -13.11
N GLY A 157 -10.33 12.95 -13.94
CA GLY A 157 -9.48 12.62 -15.08
C GLY A 157 -8.40 11.57 -14.79
N VAL A 158 -8.35 11.01 -13.58
CA VAL A 158 -7.39 9.99 -13.19
C VAL A 158 -7.54 8.77 -14.09
N ARG A 159 -6.43 8.28 -14.63
CA ARG A 159 -6.39 7.11 -15.51
C ARG A 159 -5.21 6.24 -15.08
N PHE A 160 -5.37 4.93 -15.20
CA PHE A 160 -4.32 3.99 -14.84
C PHE A 160 -3.60 3.43 -16.09
N PRO A 161 -2.29 3.16 -15.99
CA PRO A 161 -1.52 2.56 -17.08
C PRO A 161 -2.09 1.23 -17.59
N SER A 162 -1.76 0.89 -18.83
CA SER A 162 -2.15 -0.37 -19.47
C SER A 162 -1.02 -1.40 -19.32
N ILE A 163 -1.12 -2.30 -18.34
CA ILE A 163 -0.32 -3.53 -18.27
C ILE A 163 -0.89 -4.61 -19.18
#